data_AF-A0A7C7DQ69-F1
#
_entry.id   AF-A0A7C7DQ69-F1
#
_cell.length_a   1.000
_cell.length_b   1.000
_cell.length_c   1.000
_cell.angle_alpha   90.00
_cell.angle_beta   90.00
_cell.angle_gamma   90.00
#
_symmetry.space_group_name_H-M   'P 1'
#
loop_
_entity.id
_entity.type
_entity.pdbx_description
1 polymer ?
#
loop_
_entity_poly.entity_id
_entity_poly.type
_entity_poly.pdbx_seq_one_letter_code
_entity_poly.pdbx_strand_id
1 'polypeptide(L)'
;MNASWRQDISLRLVALFLAVVMWFAVGRGGSPVALSRPEPSMRRELAVTVGFVGVPTPGLMAVRPAVEPAQVVVIGPASKVDKVSRVVALLDTTRIPSSSRMARPYSVVVRLIPQDSENMTVQGVQVEPGSATVTVWLGRPEMLPPGSRGPRGYR
;
A
#
# COMPACT_ATOMS: atom_id res chain seq x y z
N MET A 1 39.43 -43.71 50.42
CA MET A 1 39.39 -42.42 49.70
C MET A 1 38.86 -42.72 48.31
N ASN A 2 37.55 -42.58 48.12
CA ASN A 2 36.83 -43.29 47.07
C ASN A 2 36.78 -42.37 45.84
N ALA A 3 37.41 -42.80 44.75
CA ALA A 3 37.57 -42.04 43.52
C ALA A 3 36.28 -41.99 42.67
N SER A 4 35.16 -41.55 43.25
CA SER A 4 33.88 -41.37 42.53
C SER A 4 33.85 -40.11 41.64
N TRP A 5 34.70 -39.13 41.94
CA TRP A 5 34.71 -37.82 41.26
C TRP A 5 34.99 -37.88 39.74
N ARG A 6 35.69 -38.92 39.28
CA ARG A 6 36.02 -39.12 37.85
C ARG A 6 34.84 -39.63 37.04
N GLN A 7 33.95 -40.42 37.63
CA GLN A 7 32.81 -41.00 36.92
C GLN A 7 31.71 -39.95 36.69
N ASP A 8 31.51 -39.05 37.65
CA ASP A 8 30.56 -37.94 37.53
C ASP A 8 30.96 -36.96 36.43
N ILE A 9 32.26 -36.71 36.26
CA ILE A 9 32.78 -35.84 35.20
C ILE A 9 32.62 -36.50 33.84
N SER A 10 32.92 -37.80 33.70
CA SER A 10 32.72 -38.53 32.44
C SER A 10 31.27 -38.47 31.97
N LEU A 11 30.30 -38.68 32.88
CA LEU A 11 28.88 -38.62 32.52
C LEU A 11 28.43 -37.20 32.10
N ARG A 12 28.93 -36.18 32.80
CA ARG A 12 28.66 -34.76 32.47
C ARG A 12 29.25 -34.36 31.11
N LEU A 13 30.46 -34.83 30.79
CA LEU A 13 31.10 -34.59 29.50
C LEU A 13 30.34 -35.24 28.35
N VAL A 14 29.86 -36.48 28.54
CA VAL A 14 29.02 -37.17 27.53
C VAL A 14 27.68 -36.45 27.35
N ALA A 15 27.03 -36.04 28.44
CA ALA A 15 25.78 -35.30 28.38
C ALA A 15 25.95 -33.95 27.67
N LEU A 16 27.04 -33.23 27.94
CA LEU A 16 27.33 -31.94 27.30
C LEU A 16 27.66 -32.13 25.81
N PHE A 17 28.41 -33.17 25.46
CA PHE A 17 28.70 -33.52 24.07
C PHE A 17 27.41 -33.86 23.30
N LEU A 18 26.54 -34.69 23.87
CA LEU A 18 25.25 -35.02 23.27
C LEU A 18 24.34 -33.80 23.14
N ALA A 19 24.32 -32.90 24.11
CA ALA A 19 23.56 -31.65 24.03
C ALA A 19 24.05 -30.76 22.88
N VAL A 20 25.37 -30.63 22.68
CA VAL A 20 25.95 -29.87 21.57
C VAL A 20 25.65 -30.53 20.22
N VAL A 21 25.78 -31.85 20.12
CA VAL A 21 25.43 -32.61 18.91
C VAL A 21 23.95 -32.49 18.60
N MET A 22 23.08 -32.57 19.60
CA MET A 22 21.63 -32.47 19.44
C MET A 22 21.21 -31.03 19.09
N TRP A 23 21.84 -30.01 19.69
CA TRP A 23 21.66 -28.61 19.29
C TRP A 23 22.06 -28.39 17.82
N PHE A 24 23.17 -28.99 17.40
CA PHE A 24 23.66 -28.87 16.03
C PHE A 24 22.81 -29.66 15.02
N ALA A 25 22.28 -30.82 15.43
CA ALA A 25 21.37 -31.62 14.62
C ALA A 25 20.01 -30.93 14.43
N VAL A 26 19.48 -30.28 15.48
CA VAL A 26 18.22 -29.51 15.41
C VAL A 26 18.41 -28.19 14.66
N GLY A 27 19.55 -27.52 14.83
CA GLY A 27 19.88 -26.26 14.14
C GLY A 27 20.11 -26.37 12.63
N ARG A 28 20.16 -27.59 12.08
CA ARG A 28 20.22 -27.84 10.63
C ARG A 28 18.86 -28.02 9.96
N GLY A 29 17.75 -27.86 10.69
CA GLY A 29 16.41 -27.72 10.12
C GLY A 29 16.16 -26.33 9.57
N GLY A 30 17.04 -25.83 8.68
CA GLY A 30 16.77 -24.61 7.92
C GLY A 30 15.60 -24.88 6.98
N SER A 31 14.58 -24.02 7.02
CA SER A 31 13.47 -24.02 6.07
C SER A 31 14.00 -24.23 4.65
N PRO A 32 13.39 -25.08 3.82
CA PRO A 32 13.77 -25.14 2.42
C PRO A 32 13.63 -23.72 1.88
N VAL A 33 14.75 -23.14 1.45
CA VAL A 33 14.74 -21.94 0.61
C VAL A 33 14.00 -22.40 -0.63
N ALA A 34 12.68 -22.19 -0.64
CA ALA A 34 11.84 -22.42 -1.79
C ALA A 34 12.52 -21.64 -2.91
N LEU A 35 13.14 -22.38 -3.83
CA LEU A 35 13.76 -21.82 -5.01
C LEU A 35 12.71 -20.88 -5.61
N SER A 36 12.99 -19.57 -5.56
CA SER A 36 12.10 -18.55 -6.09
C SER A 36 11.98 -18.78 -7.58
N ARG A 37 11.08 -19.67 -7.98
CA ARG A 37 10.63 -19.77 -9.36
C ARG A 37 10.17 -18.37 -9.70
N PRO A 38 10.73 -17.73 -10.73
CA PRO A 38 10.26 -16.40 -11.12
C PRO A 38 8.76 -16.54 -11.38
N GLU A 39 7.95 -15.95 -10.51
CA GLU A 39 6.51 -15.93 -10.70
C GLU A 39 6.24 -15.18 -12.00
N PRO A 40 5.29 -15.65 -12.83
CA PRO A 40 4.94 -14.94 -14.04
C PRO A 40 4.48 -13.52 -13.69
N SER A 41 5.00 -12.54 -14.42
CA SER A 41 4.53 -11.16 -14.30
C SER A 41 3.16 -11.03 -14.96
N MET A 42 2.21 -10.47 -14.24
CA MET A 42 0.86 -10.19 -14.70
C MET A 42 0.70 -8.68 -14.91
N ARG A 43 -0.12 -8.32 -15.88
CA ARG A 43 -0.52 -6.93 -16.16
C ARG A 43 -2.02 -6.83 -16.05
N ARG A 44 -2.51 -5.84 -15.29
CA ARG A 44 -3.95 -5.63 -15.11
C ARG A 44 -4.28 -4.14 -15.20
N GLU A 45 -5.26 -3.81 -16.02
CA GLU A 45 -5.82 -2.47 -16.08
C GLU A 45 -6.82 -2.26 -14.95
N LEU A 46 -6.64 -1.19 -14.20
CA LEU A 46 -7.50 -0.81 -13.09
C LEU A 46 -7.90 0.66 -13.19
N ALA A 47 -9.13 0.95 -12.79
CA ALA A 47 -9.62 2.31 -12.70
C ALA A 47 -9.00 3.04 -11.50
N VAL A 48 -8.66 4.32 -11.70
CA VAL A 48 -8.14 5.19 -10.65
C VAL A 48 -9.30 5.80 -9.89
N THR A 49 -9.27 5.66 -8.57
CA THR A 49 -10.22 6.29 -7.66
C THR A 49 -9.54 7.47 -6.96
N VAL A 50 -10.21 8.61 -6.88
CA VAL A 50 -9.67 9.78 -6.14
C VAL A 50 -10.13 9.71 -4.70
N GLY A 51 -9.16 9.73 -3.78
CA GLY A 51 -9.40 9.85 -2.34
C GLY A 51 -9.00 11.25 -1.86
N PHE A 52 -9.76 11.80 -0.92
CA PHE A 52 -9.45 13.09 -0.30
C PHE A 52 -8.98 12.87 1.13
N VAL A 53 -7.92 13.57 1.52
CA VAL A 53 -7.38 13.57 2.88
C VAL A 53 -7.45 14.98 3.44
N GLY A 54 -8.02 15.10 4.63
CA GLY A 54 -8.21 16.38 5.33
C GLY A 54 -9.58 17.01 5.11
N VAL A 55 -9.81 18.11 5.81
CA VAL A 55 -11.02 18.93 5.68
C VAL A 55 -10.66 20.13 4.79
N PRO A 56 -11.38 20.37 3.68
CA PRO A 56 -11.16 21.58 2.88
C PRO A 56 -11.49 22.82 3.71
N THR A 57 -10.86 23.96 3.38
CA THR A 57 -11.12 25.23 4.06
C THR A 57 -12.64 25.51 4.14
N PRO A 58 -13.18 25.90 5.32
CA PRO A 58 -14.60 26.16 5.49
C PRO A 58 -15.18 27.08 4.41
N GLY A 59 -16.27 26.65 3.78
CA GLY A 59 -16.95 27.40 2.71
C GLY A 59 -16.53 27.06 1.27
N LEU A 60 -15.55 26.16 1.09
CA LEU A 60 -15.21 25.59 -0.22
C LEU A 60 -15.72 24.15 -0.33
N MET A 61 -16.40 23.84 -1.43
CA MET A 61 -16.75 22.45 -1.79
C MET A 61 -15.85 21.98 -2.91
N ALA A 62 -15.23 20.81 -2.73
CA ALA A 62 -14.59 20.07 -3.80
C ALA A 62 -15.68 19.41 -4.66
N VAL A 63 -15.78 19.85 -5.90
CA VAL A 63 -16.63 19.24 -6.92
C VAL A 63 -15.88 18.09 -7.56
N ARG A 64 -16.65 17.06 -7.96
CA ARG A 64 -16.24 15.88 -8.75
C ARG A 64 -14.81 15.99 -9.29
N PRO A 65 -13.84 15.29 -8.69
CA PRO A 65 -12.47 15.30 -9.19
C PRO A 65 -12.45 14.66 -10.58
N ALA A 66 -11.83 15.33 -11.54
CA ALA A 66 -11.41 14.69 -12.79
C ALA A 66 -10.01 14.11 -12.56
N VAL A 67 -9.79 12.88 -13.02
CA VAL A 67 -8.49 12.22 -12.93
C VAL A 67 -8.06 11.77 -14.31
N GLU A 68 -6.85 12.13 -14.71
CA GLU A 68 -6.27 11.77 -15.98
C GLU A 68 -4.85 11.20 -15.77
N PRO A 69 -4.61 9.94 -16.18
CA PRO A 69 -5.54 9.00 -16.81
C PRO A 69 -6.52 8.37 -15.80
N ALA A 70 -7.73 8.03 -16.26
CA ALA A 70 -8.74 7.33 -15.45
C ALA A 70 -8.46 5.82 -15.28
N GLN A 71 -7.56 5.27 -16.09
CA GLN A 71 -7.14 3.87 -16.07
C GLN A 71 -5.63 3.79 -16.06
N VAL A 72 -5.10 2.83 -15.32
CA VAL A 72 -3.66 2.57 -15.23
C VAL A 72 -3.38 1.08 -15.25
N VAL A 73 -2.18 0.73 -15.70
CA VAL A 73 -1.72 -0.65 -15.76
C VAL A 73 -0.93 -0.95 -14.49
N VAL A 74 -1.33 -1.98 -13.77
CA VAL A 74 -0.57 -2.52 -12.64
C VAL A 74 0.19 -3.76 -13.11
N ILE A 75 1.50 -3.75 -12.92
CA ILE A 75 2.46 -4.76 -13.38
C ILE A 75 3.19 -5.34 -12.17
N GLY A 76 3.24 -6.66 -12.04
CA GLY A 76 3.95 -7.30 -10.94
C GLY A 76 3.72 -8.80 -10.87
N PRO A 77 4.13 -9.48 -9.79
CA PRO A 77 3.85 -10.90 -9.59
C PRO A 77 2.34 -11.14 -9.60
N ALA A 78 1.86 -12.17 -10.31
CA ALA A 78 0.42 -12.47 -10.41
C ALA A 78 -0.27 -12.52 -9.03
N SER A 79 0.36 -13.20 -8.07
CA SER A 79 -0.06 -13.31 -6.67
C SER A 79 -0.26 -11.96 -5.96
N LYS A 80 0.41 -10.89 -6.41
CA LYS A 80 0.30 -9.53 -5.87
C LYS A 80 -0.68 -8.68 -6.67
N VAL A 81 -0.65 -8.77 -8.00
CA VAL A 81 -1.56 -8.02 -8.88
C VAL A 81 -3.01 -8.43 -8.65
N ASP A 82 -3.28 -9.72 -8.40
CA ASP A 82 -4.63 -10.20 -8.07
C ASP A 82 -5.17 -9.64 -6.75
N LYS A 83 -4.28 -9.29 -5.80
CA LYS A 83 -4.66 -8.65 -4.55
C LYS A 83 -5.02 -7.18 -4.72
N VAL A 84 -4.56 -6.52 -5.79
CA VAL A 84 -4.87 -5.11 -6.02
C VAL A 84 -6.34 -4.98 -6.40
N SER A 85 -7.13 -4.45 -5.47
CA SER A 85 -8.56 -4.20 -5.65
C SER A 85 -8.80 -2.91 -6.40
N ARG A 86 -8.03 -1.86 -6.09
CA ARG A 86 -8.19 -0.51 -6.65
C ARG A 86 -6.89 0.26 -6.60
N VAL A 87 -6.79 1.31 -7.42
CA VAL A 87 -5.68 2.26 -7.38
C VAL A 87 -6.21 3.60 -6.90
N VAL A 88 -5.63 4.16 -5.85
CA VAL A 88 -6.10 5.40 -5.23
C VAL A 88 -5.11 6.54 -5.44
N ALA A 89 -5.64 7.65 -5.90
CA ALA A 89 -4.99 8.94 -6.01
C ALA A 89 -5.36 9.77 -4.77
N LEU A 90 -4.47 9.84 -3.77
CA LEU A 90 -4.73 10.61 -2.54
C LEU A 90 -4.38 12.09 -2.75
N LEU A 91 -5.39 12.95 -2.64
CA LEU A 91 -5.24 14.39 -2.67
C LEU A 91 -5.41 14.98 -1.27
N ASP A 92 -4.38 15.67 -0.79
CA ASP A 92 -4.41 16.43 0.45
C ASP A 92 -5.12 17.78 0.22
N THR A 93 -6.33 17.93 0.77
CA THR A 93 -7.13 19.14 0.59
C THR A 93 -6.67 20.30 1.47
N THR A 94 -5.86 20.05 2.50
CA THR A 94 -5.37 21.10 3.42
C THR A 94 -4.34 22.01 2.77
N ARG A 95 -3.62 21.48 1.76
CA ARG A 95 -2.61 22.21 1.01
C ARG A 95 -3.18 23.05 -0.13
N ILE A 96 -4.48 22.95 -0.39
CA ILE A 96 -5.09 23.67 -1.50
C ILE A 96 -5.38 25.10 -1.04
N PRO A 97 -4.78 26.13 -1.68
CA PRO A 97 -4.92 27.49 -1.23
C PRO A 97 -6.38 27.96 -1.33
N SER A 98 -6.91 28.49 -0.23
CA SER A 98 -8.27 29.03 -0.11
C SER A 98 -8.52 30.30 -0.95
N SER A 99 -7.53 30.76 -1.71
CA SER A 99 -7.44 32.14 -2.19
C SER A 99 -8.14 32.41 -3.52
N SER A 100 -8.77 31.42 -4.15
CA SER A 100 -9.50 31.66 -5.39
C SER A 100 -10.92 32.18 -5.09
N ARG A 101 -11.08 33.51 -5.11
CA ARG A 101 -12.39 34.18 -5.23
C ARG A 101 -13.21 33.74 -6.47
N MET A 102 -12.61 32.95 -7.36
CA MET A 102 -13.21 32.36 -8.55
C MET A 102 -13.12 30.83 -8.50
N ALA A 103 -14.13 30.14 -9.01
CA ALA A 103 -14.11 28.71 -9.25
C ALA A 103 -13.09 28.38 -10.35
N ARG A 104 -11.82 28.19 -9.97
CA ARG A 104 -10.75 27.78 -10.89
C ARG A 104 -10.48 26.28 -10.73
N PRO A 105 -10.19 25.56 -11.83
CA PRO A 105 -9.72 24.20 -11.74
C PRO A 105 -8.32 24.21 -11.11
N TYR A 106 -8.16 23.43 -10.05
CA TYR A 106 -6.87 23.19 -9.40
C TYR A 106 -6.39 21.80 -9.78
N SER A 107 -5.31 21.74 -10.57
CA SER A 107 -4.72 20.49 -11.07
C SER A 107 -3.45 20.17 -10.31
N VAL A 108 -3.38 18.97 -9.73
CA VAL A 108 -2.21 18.47 -9.01
C VAL A 108 -1.86 17.08 -9.48
N VAL A 109 -0.58 16.84 -9.70
CA VAL A 109 -0.05 15.50 -9.97
C VAL A 109 0.14 14.79 -8.64
N VAL A 110 -0.55 13.66 -8.47
CA VAL A 110 -0.45 12.81 -7.28
C VAL A 110 0.07 11.44 -7.65
N ARG A 111 0.79 10.80 -6.72
CA ARG A 111 1.23 9.42 -6.88
C ARG A 111 0.06 8.47 -6.69
N LEU A 112 0.06 7.43 -7.50
CA LEU A 112 -0.95 6.37 -7.44
C LEU A 112 -0.53 5.29 -6.45
N ILE A 113 -1.45 4.92 -5.58
CA ILE A 113 -1.22 3.94 -4.53
C ILE A 113 -2.12 2.72 -4.81
N PRO A 114 -1.55 1.57 -5.18
CA PRO A 114 -2.32 0.34 -5.35
C PRO A 114 -2.75 -0.16 -3.97
N GLN A 115 -4.05 -0.35 -3.79
CA GLN A 115 -4.65 -0.83 -2.55
C GLN A 115 -5.40 -2.15 -2.75
N ASP A 116 -5.39 -3.00 -1.74
CA ASP A 116 -6.20 -4.21 -1.68
C ASP A 116 -7.63 -3.93 -1.16
N SER A 117 -8.40 -4.99 -0.90
CA SER A 117 -9.76 -4.89 -0.36
C SER A 117 -9.83 -4.32 1.06
N GLU A 118 -8.71 -4.32 1.79
CA GLU A 118 -8.59 -3.81 3.16
C GLU A 118 -8.05 -2.36 3.18
N ASN A 119 -7.96 -1.72 2.01
CA ASN A 119 -7.34 -0.41 1.80
C ASN A 119 -5.83 -0.36 2.16
N MET A 120 -5.17 -1.52 2.22
CA MET A 120 -3.75 -1.62 2.50
C MET A 120 -2.94 -1.49 1.21
N THR A 121 -1.82 -0.78 1.27
CA THR A 121 -0.94 -0.60 0.10
C THR A 121 -0.28 -1.92 -0.28
N VAL A 122 -0.51 -2.36 -1.52
CA VAL A 122 0.12 -3.57 -2.06
C VAL A 122 1.54 -3.24 -2.53
N GLN A 123 2.52 -3.82 -1.84
CA GLN A 123 3.94 -3.66 -2.21
C GLN A 123 4.38 -4.70 -3.25
N GLY A 124 5.41 -4.35 -4.04
CA GLY A 124 5.99 -5.24 -5.05
C GLY A 124 5.26 -5.23 -6.40
N VAL A 125 4.41 -4.22 -6.64
CA VAL A 125 3.77 -3.95 -7.94
C VAL A 125 4.16 -2.56 -8.43
N GLN A 126 4.21 -2.40 -9.75
CA GLN A 126 4.48 -1.16 -10.45
C GLN A 126 3.19 -0.67 -11.10
N VAL A 127 2.91 0.63 -10.99
CA VAL A 127 1.75 1.25 -11.64
C VAL A 127 2.26 2.15 -12.77
N GLU A 128 1.70 1.99 -13.96
CA GLU A 128 2.04 2.76 -15.15
C GLU A 128 0.81 3.44 -15.76
N PRO A 129 0.80 4.79 -15.89
CA PRO A 129 1.75 5.72 -15.26
C PRO A 129 1.65 5.70 -13.72
N GLY A 130 2.78 5.89 -13.03
CA GLY A 130 2.82 5.87 -11.55
C GLY A 130 2.21 7.09 -10.86
N SER A 131 1.68 8.02 -11.66
CA SER A 131 1.08 9.27 -11.23
C SER A 131 -0.10 9.62 -12.12
N ALA A 132 -1.09 10.30 -11.55
CA ALA A 132 -2.20 10.86 -12.29
C ALA A 132 -2.36 12.35 -11.96
N THR A 133 -2.85 13.10 -12.94
CA THR A 133 -3.27 14.49 -12.74
C THR A 133 -4.69 14.47 -12.21
N VAL A 134 -4.87 15.00 -11.00
CA VAL A 134 -6.18 15.19 -10.39
C VAL A 134 -6.55 16.66 -10.48
N THR A 135 -7.63 16.95 -11.19
CA THR A 135 -8.21 18.28 -11.32
C THR A 135 -9.46 18.38 -10.47
N VAL A 136 -9.47 19.30 -9.52
CA VAL A 136 -10.61 19.59 -8.65
C VAL A 136 -11.12 20.99 -8.89
N TRP A 137 -12.43 21.15 -8.89
CA TRP A 137 -13.05 22.47 -8.91
C TRP A 137 -13.41 22.87 -7.50
N LEU A 138 -12.84 23.98 -7.05
CA LEU A 138 -13.06 24.53 -5.72
C LEU A 138 -13.83 25.83 -5.83
N GLY A 139 -14.94 25.91 -5.13
CA GLY A 139 -15.76 27.11 -5.09
C GLY A 139 -16.87 27.00 -4.07
N ARG A 140 -17.56 28.12 -3.85
CA ARG A 140 -18.85 28.07 -3.15
C ARG A 140 -19.85 27.28 -4.00
N PRO A 141 -20.77 26.52 -3.40
CA PRO A 141 -21.81 25.77 -4.11
C PRO A 141 -22.59 26.61 -5.14
N GLU A 142 -22.66 27.93 -4.92
CA GLU A 142 -23.37 28.91 -5.75
C GLU A 142 -22.58 29.41 -6.97
N MET A 143 -21.25 29.27 -6.99
CA MET A 143 -20.36 29.81 -8.03
C MET A 143 -19.84 28.74 -9.01
N LEU A 144 -20.28 27.50 -8.86
CA LEU A 144 -19.82 26.38 -9.68
C LEU A 144 -20.74 26.21 -10.91
N PRO A 145 -20.18 25.82 -12.08
CA PRO A 145 -20.97 25.64 -13.30
C PRO A 145 -22.09 24.60 -13.10
N PRO A 146 -23.28 24.78 -13.70
CA PRO A 146 -24.38 23.82 -13.56
C PRO A 146 -23.93 22.41 -13.99
N GLY A 147 -24.09 21.42 -13.10
CA GLY A 147 -23.62 20.03 -13.32
C GLY A 147 -22.43 19.59 -12.43
N SER A 148 -21.78 20.55 -11.76
CA SER A 148 -20.71 20.33 -10.78
C SER A 148 -21.19 19.91 -9.39
N ARG A 149 -22.49 20.02 -9.10
CA ARG A 149 -23.04 19.56 -7.81
C ARG A 149 -22.83 18.04 -7.72
N GLY A 150 -22.15 17.59 -6.67
CA GLY A 150 -22.05 16.17 -6.34
C GLY A 150 -23.44 15.51 -6.27
N PRO A 151 -23.53 14.17 -6.39
CA PRO A 151 -24.80 13.48 -6.23
C PRO A 151 -25.44 13.90 -4.90
N ARG A 152 -26.64 14.46 -4.95
CA ARG A 152 -27.48 14.68 -3.77
C ARG A 152 -27.82 13.30 -3.19
N GLY A 153 -27.35 13.02 -1.99
CA GLY A 153 -27.71 11.85 -1.17
C GLY A 153 -26.57 11.56 -0.20
N TYR A 154 -26.77 11.39 1.11
CA TYR A 154 -27.88 10.69 1.75
C TYR A 154 -28.42 11.44 2.98
N ARG A 155 -29.69 11.12 3.25
CA ARG A 155 -30.55 11.54 4.35
C ARG A 155 -30.00 11.12 5.72
#